data_AF-A0AAN4Z5J9-F1
#
_entry.id   AF-A0AAN4Z5J9-F1
#
_cell.length_a   1.000
_cell.length_b   1.000
_cell.length_c   1.000
_cell.angle_alpha   90.00
_cell.angle_beta   90.00
_cell.angle_gamma   90.00
#
_symmetry.space_group_name_H-M   'P 1'
#
loop_
_entity.id
_entity.type
_entity.pdbx_description
1 polymer ?
#
loop_
_entity_poly.entity_id
_entity_poly.type
_entity_poly.pdbx_seq_one_letter_code
_entity_poly.pdbx_strand_id
1 'polypeptide(L)'
;VLKMADSLAAQFAQLELPSLSWIDELPEELVWKIMDFTPESVFNMRLTCRELKSCSDSYAMLPSSVPSIDRLRVDVQTKWCPATSMGDPPCID
;
A
#
# COMPACT_ATOMS: atom_id res chain seq x y z
N VAL A 1 -7.78 -21.93 -15.15
CA VAL A 1 -7.47 -20.72 -14.36
C VAL A 1 -8.49 -19.63 -14.62
N LEU A 2 -8.71 -19.19 -15.87
CA LEU A 2 -9.72 -18.18 -16.24
C LEU A 2 -11.14 -18.46 -15.72
N LYS A 3 -11.65 -19.70 -15.87
CA LYS A 3 -13.00 -20.09 -15.38
C LYS A 3 -13.25 -19.87 -13.88
N MET A 4 -12.21 -19.98 -13.04
CA MET A 4 -12.36 -19.75 -11.60
C MET A 4 -12.41 -18.26 -11.28
N ALA A 5 -11.63 -17.44 -11.99
CA ALA A 5 -11.68 -15.99 -11.87
C ALA A 5 -13.02 -15.43 -12.34
N ASP A 6 -13.56 -15.95 -13.46
CA ASP A 6 -14.87 -15.56 -13.98
C ASP A 6 -16.00 -15.97 -13.01
N SER A 7 -15.88 -17.14 -12.37
CA SER A 7 -16.83 -17.60 -11.36
C SER A 7 -16.76 -16.79 -10.07
N LEU A 8 -15.57 -16.33 -9.68
CA LEU A 8 -15.39 -15.45 -8.53
C LEU A 8 -15.95 -14.06 -8.84
N ALA A 9 -15.67 -13.50 -10.02
CA ALA A 9 -16.24 -12.24 -10.48
C ALA A 9 -17.78 -12.30 -10.56
N ALA A 10 -18.35 -13.42 -11.01
CA ALA A 10 -19.79 -13.65 -11.03
C ALA A 10 -20.40 -13.79 -9.63
N GLN A 11 -19.66 -14.37 -8.66
CA GLN A 11 -20.08 -14.41 -7.25
C GLN A 11 -20.04 -13.01 -6.62
N PHE A 12 -19.03 -12.20 -6.94
CA PHE A 12 -18.97 -10.80 -6.50
C PHE A 12 -20.03 -9.92 -7.16
N ALA A 13 -20.50 -10.25 -8.37
CA ALA A 13 -21.60 -9.54 -9.01
C ALA A 13 -22.98 -9.83 -8.37
N GLN A 14 -23.14 -10.97 -7.69
CA GLN A 14 -24.35 -11.26 -6.89
C GLN A 14 -24.32 -10.58 -5.53
N LEU A 15 -23.11 -10.25 -5.05
CA LEU A 15 -22.90 -9.27 -3.98
C LEU A 15 -22.98 -7.87 -4.62
N GLU A 16 -24.17 -7.47 -5.07
CA GLU A 16 -24.50 -6.06 -5.21
C GLU A 16 -24.42 -5.44 -3.81
N LEU A 17 -23.20 -5.18 -3.36
CA LEU A 17 -22.92 -4.55 -2.09
C LEU A 17 -23.43 -3.12 -2.23
N PRO A 18 -24.54 -2.78 -1.55
CA PRO A 18 -25.12 -1.46 -1.66
C PRO A 18 -24.03 -0.46 -1.25
N SER A 19 -23.57 0.32 -2.22
CA SER A 19 -22.79 1.55 -2.09
C SER A 19 -22.00 1.71 -0.78
N LEU A 20 -20.97 0.91 -0.51
CA LEU A 20 -20.11 0.97 0.69
C LEU A 20 -20.81 0.94 2.08
N SER A 21 -22.14 1.05 2.15
CA SER A 21 -22.91 1.26 3.39
C SER A 21 -22.83 0.05 4.30
N TRP A 22 -22.74 -1.13 3.71
CA TRP A 22 -22.58 -2.37 4.46
C TRP A 22 -21.25 -2.43 5.22
N ILE A 23 -20.18 -1.81 4.72
CA ILE A 23 -18.89 -1.78 5.43
C ILE A 23 -18.99 -0.81 6.61
N ASP A 24 -19.69 0.31 6.43
CA ASP A 24 -19.93 1.29 7.50
C ASP A 24 -20.84 0.73 8.61
N GLU A 25 -21.67 -0.27 8.31
CA GLU A 25 -22.53 -0.97 9.28
C GLU A 25 -21.81 -2.12 10.04
N LEU A 26 -20.63 -2.56 9.58
CA LEU A 26 -19.90 -3.63 10.23
C LEU A 26 -19.21 -3.13 11.51
N PRO A 27 -19.12 -3.98 12.56
CA PRO A 27 -18.19 -3.77 13.66
C PRO A 27 -16.75 -3.61 13.17
N GLU A 28 -15.99 -2.71 13.80
CA GLU A 28 -14.60 -2.41 13.41
C GLU A 28 -13.74 -3.68 13.35
N GLU A 29 -13.95 -4.64 14.24
CA GLU A 29 -13.18 -5.89 14.27
C GLU A 29 -13.38 -6.75 13.01
N LEU A 30 -14.57 -6.71 12.42
CA LEU A 30 -14.84 -7.40 11.15
C LEU A 30 -14.22 -6.67 9.98
N VAL A 31 -14.25 -5.33 9.99
CA VAL A 31 -13.58 -4.51 8.98
C VAL A 31 -12.07 -4.74 9.02
N TRP A 32 -11.46 -4.79 10.21
CA TRP A 32 -10.04 -5.10 10.38
C TRP A 32 -9.67 -6.49 9.87
N LYS A 33 -10.52 -7.50 10.11
CA LYS A 33 -10.30 -8.82 9.51
C LYS A 33 -10.33 -8.79 7.99
N ILE A 34 -11.20 -7.99 7.38
CA ILE A 34 -11.20 -7.81 5.91
C ILE A 34 -9.87 -7.17 5.47
N MET A 35 -9.40 -6.15 6.20
CA MET A 35 -8.11 -5.49 5.93
C MET A 35 -6.90 -6.44 6.09
N ASP A 36 -6.95 -7.41 7.01
CA ASP A 36 -5.93 -8.47 7.15
C ASP A 36 -5.87 -9.36 5.90
N PHE A 37 -7.02 -9.63 5.26
CA PHE A 37 -7.07 -10.45 4.04
C PHE A 37 -6.59 -9.70 2.79
N THR A 38 -6.80 -8.38 2.73
CA THR A 38 -6.47 -7.56 1.55
C THR A 38 -5.72 -6.28 1.95
N PRO A 39 -4.51 -6.39 2.51
CA PRO A 39 -3.74 -5.23 2.99
C PRO A 39 -3.46 -4.20 1.88
N GLU A 40 -3.32 -4.63 0.62
CA GLU A 40 -3.16 -3.75 -0.53
C GLU A 40 -4.37 -2.87 -0.80
N SER A 41 -5.56 -3.28 -0.36
CA SER A 41 -6.81 -2.54 -0.53
C SER A 41 -7.06 -1.53 0.58
N VAL A 42 -6.33 -1.61 1.70
CA VAL A 42 -6.49 -0.71 2.86
C VAL A 42 -6.25 0.74 2.46
N PHE A 43 -5.27 1.00 1.59
CA PHE A 43 -5.04 2.35 1.07
C PHE A 43 -6.25 2.89 0.31
N ASN A 44 -6.90 2.06 -0.51
CA ASN A 44 -8.10 2.45 -1.23
C ASN A 44 -9.29 2.65 -0.27
N MET A 45 -9.46 1.78 0.73
CA MET A 45 -10.47 1.94 1.78
C MET A 45 -10.31 3.28 2.50
N ARG A 46 -9.07 3.66 2.83
CA ARG A 46 -8.78 4.96 3.46
C ARG A 46 -9.21 6.17 2.62
N LEU A 47 -9.31 6.03 1.30
CA LEU A 47 -9.71 7.10 0.38
C LEU A 47 -11.21 7.15 0.09
N THR A 48 -12.00 6.18 0.59
CA THR A 48 -13.44 6.10 0.27
C THR A 48 -14.30 7.07 1.08
N CYS A 49 -14.40 6.89 2.40
CA CYS A 49 -15.20 7.72 3.30
C CYS A 49 -14.43 8.05 4.60
N ARG A 50 -15.01 8.93 5.43
CA ARG A 50 -14.37 9.40 6.66
C ARG A 50 -14.29 8.30 7.71
N GLU A 51 -15.33 7.49 7.80
CA GLU A 51 -15.49 6.38 8.73
C GLU A 51 -14.45 5.30 8.43
N LEU A 52 -14.37 4.86 7.17
CA LEU A 52 -13.35 3.91 6.71
C LEU A 52 -11.93 4.45 6.85
N LYS A 53 -11.71 5.75 6.62
CA LYS A 53 -10.43 6.38 6.90
C LYS A 53 -10.07 6.24 8.38
N SER A 54 -10.98 6.59 9.29
CA SER A 54 -10.75 6.49 10.73
C SER A 54 -10.49 5.05 11.15
N CYS A 55 -11.27 4.10 10.64
CA CYS A 55 -11.09 2.67 10.90
C CYS A 55 -9.74 2.15 10.37
N SER A 56 -9.34 2.56 9.16
CA SER A 56 -8.05 2.20 8.55
C SER A 56 -6.86 2.80 9.32
N ASP A 57 -6.99 4.04 9.78
CA ASP A 57 -5.95 4.71 10.57
C ASP A 57 -5.80 4.02 11.95
N SER A 58 -6.90 3.61 12.59
CA SER A 58 -6.90 2.79 13.81
C SER A 58 -6.28 1.41 13.58
N TYR A 59 -6.65 0.74 12.48
CA TYR A 59 -6.09 -0.55 12.08
C TYR A 59 -4.57 -0.49 11.92
N ALA A 60 -4.05 0.57 11.29
CA ALA A 60 -2.60 0.76 11.10
C ALA A 60 -1.81 0.93 12.42
N MET A 61 -2.48 1.26 13.52
CA MET A 61 -1.87 1.35 14.86
C MET A 61 -1.85 0.01 15.60
N LEU A 62 -2.57 -1.00 15.10
CA LEU A 62 -2.55 -2.32 15.71
C LEU A 62 -1.19 -3.00 15.51
N PRO A 63 -0.76 -3.84 16.46
CA PRO A 63 0.45 -4.64 16.30
C PRO A 63 0.30 -5.54 15.08
N SER A 64 1.04 -5.23 14.02
CA SER A 64 1.10 -6.03 12.80
C SER A 64 1.55 -7.46 13.13
N SER A 65 0.74 -8.44 12.72
CA SER A 65 1.15 -9.86 12.73
C SER A 65 2.15 -10.18 11.61
N VAL A 66 2.25 -9.31 10.61
CA VAL A 66 3.25 -9.39 9.54
C VAL A 66 4.61 -9.01 10.14
N PRO A 67 5.66 -9.85 10.00
CA PRO A 67 6.98 -9.51 10.48
C PRO A 67 7.43 -8.20 9.83
N SER A 68 7.52 -7.14 10.65
CA SER A 68 8.06 -5.85 10.23
C SER A 68 9.43 -6.08 9.62
N ILE A 69 9.64 -5.59 8.40
CA ILE A 69 10.96 -5.60 7.77
C ILE A 69 11.87 -4.77 8.68
N ASP A 70 12.71 -5.45 9.45
CA ASP A 70 13.51 -4.86 10.51
C ASP A 70 14.54 -3.86 9.97
N ARG A 71 14.86 -3.98 8.66
CA ARG A 71 15.82 -3.12 7.95
C ARG A 71 15.46 -2.94 6.48
N LEU A 72 14.85 -1.81 6.14
CA LEU A 72 14.83 -1.32 4.77
C LEU A 72 16.10 -0.50 4.52
N ARG A 73 17.04 -1.05 3.75
CA ARG A 73 18.19 -0.28 3.24
C ARG A 73 17.84 0.32 1.90
N VAL A 74 17.69 1.64 1.86
CA VAL A 74 17.55 2.40 0.62
C VAL A 74 18.95 2.82 0.17
N ASP A 75 19.57 2.03 -0.72
CA ASP A 75 20.84 2.41 -1.33
C ASP A 75 20.56 3.42 -2.45
N VAL A 76 20.85 4.69 -2.17
CA VAL A 76 20.90 5.72 -3.22
C VAL A 76 22.16 5.45 -4.04
N GLN A 77 22.00 4.82 -5.20
CA GLN A 77 23.06 4.79 -6.20
C GLN A 77 23.31 6.22 -6.69
N THR A 78 24.17 6.95 -5.99
CA THR A 78 24.86 8.08 -6.59
C THR A 78 25.82 7.49 -7.61
N LYS A 79 25.40 7.48 -8.88
CA LYS A 79 26.29 7.30 -10.03
C LYS A 79 27.61 8.02 -9.73
N TRP A 80 28.68 7.26 -9.55
CA TRP A 80 30.01 7.78 -9.33
C TRP A 80 30.42 8.49 -10.63
N CYS A 81 30.49 9.82 -10.61
CA CYS A 81 31.16 10.57 -11.66
C CYS A 81 32.64 10.62 -11.27
N PRO A 82 33.55 9.91 -11.97
CA PRO A 82 34.97 10.08 -11.71
C PRO A 82 35.32 11.55 -11.97
N ALA A 83 35.94 12.19 -10.99
CA ALA A 83 36.42 13.55 -11.12
C ALA A 83 37.32 13.63 -12.36
N THR A 84 36.96 14.51 -13.30
CA THR A 84 37.80 14.92 -14.41
C THR A 84 39.20 15.19 -13.89
N SER A 85 40.21 14.57 -14.49
CA SER A 85 41.61 14.81 -14.12
C SER A 85 41.88 16.31 -14.20
N MET A 86 42.14 16.91 -13.04
CA MET A 86 42.63 18.28 -12.90
C MET A 86 44.09 18.26 -13.37
N GLY A 87 44.28 18.48 -14.68
CA GLY A 87 45.58 18.59 -15.33
C GLY A 87 45.73 19.99 -15.94
N ASP A 88 46.57 20.77 -15.26
CA ASP A 88 47.25 22.02 -15.65
C ASP A 88 46.46 23.34 -15.73
N PRO A 89 46.92 24.41 -15.03
CA PRO A 89 46.45 25.78 -15.25
C PRO A 89 47.08 26.38 -16.53
N PRO A 90 46.42 27.33 -17.20
CA PRO A 90 46.98 28.00 -18.37
C PRO A 90 48.14 28.92 -17.96
N CYS A 91 49.28 28.79 -18.65
CA CYS A 91 50.37 29.77 -18.60
C CYS A 91 49.86 31.12 -19.10
N ILE A 92 50.08 32.19 -18.33
CA ILE A 92 49.87 33.57 -18.76
C ILE A 92 51.25 34.12 -19.14
N ASP A 93 51.43 34.47 -20.42
CA ASP A 93 52.46 35.41 -20.89
C ASP A 93 51.90 36.83 -20.91
#